data_AF-A0A6L7GGP6-F1
#
_entry.id   AF-A0A6L7GGP6-F1
#
_cell.length_a   1.000
_cell.length_b   1.000
_cell.length_c   1.000
_cell.angle_alpha   90.00
_cell.angle_beta   90.00
_cell.angle_gamma   90.00
#
_symmetry.space_group_name_H-M   'P 1'
#
loop_
_entity.id
_entity.type
_entity.pdbx_description
1 polymer ?
#
loop_
_entity_poly.entity_id
_entity_poly.type
_entity_poly.pdbx_seq_one_letter_code
_entity_poly.pdbx_strand_id
1 'polypeptide(L)'
;MIDRHALKSEKGSAAVEFALTLPMMLILLFGGMEAGHFVWTQHKLSEAVRDGARYAARIPTNSVCEGTTEVLSQGIRDDIILLTRTGQVINAAAQPKVPGWSAAQVTVEPNCDNTEFVDTGLYAEYSAIYPGAKGPVLVVSANDVAYPWMFGMLGSLMSGISGNGTDPLDIGLSATSVSPGIGL
;
A
#
# COMPACT_ATOMS: atom_id res chain seq x y z
N MET A 1 42.80 -39.21 -37.39
CA MET A 1 42.34 -38.31 -38.48
C MET A 1 41.21 -37.48 -37.88
N ILE A 2 41.52 -36.26 -37.43
CA ILE A 2 40.54 -35.40 -36.74
C ILE A 2 39.80 -34.61 -37.82
N ASP A 3 38.50 -34.86 -37.96
CA ASP A 3 37.64 -34.30 -39.00
C ASP A 3 37.54 -32.77 -38.88
N ARG A 4 38.18 -32.07 -39.82
CA ARG A 4 38.17 -30.59 -39.91
C ARG A 4 36.81 -30.02 -40.35
N HIS A 5 35.83 -30.87 -40.68
CA HIS A 5 34.50 -30.46 -41.14
C HIS A 5 33.58 -29.95 -40.01
N ALA A 6 33.81 -30.34 -38.75
CA ALA A 6 33.01 -29.86 -37.63
C ALA A 6 33.19 -28.35 -37.36
N LEU A 7 34.34 -27.78 -37.73
CA LEU A 7 34.68 -26.37 -37.50
C LEU A 7 34.09 -25.40 -38.53
N LYS A 8 33.43 -25.90 -39.60
CA LYS A 8 32.91 -25.07 -40.71
C LYS A 8 31.40 -25.24 -40.93
N SER A 9 30.66 -25.68 -39.91
CA SER A 9 29.22 -25.84 -39.98
C SER A 9 28.52 -24.54 -39.56
N GLU A 10 27.96 -23.80 -40.52
CA GLU A 10 27.18 -22.58 -40.27
C GLU A 10 25.76 -22.85 -39.73
N LYS A 11 25.37 -24.13 -39.62
CA LYS A 11 24.02 -24.57 -39.23
C LYS A 11 23.62 -24.22 -37.79
N GLY A 12 24.49 -23.56 -37.02
CA GLY A 12 24.24 -23.10 -35.66
C GLY A 12 24.29 -21.57 -35.47
N SER A 13 24.62 -20.77 -36.50
CA SER A 13 24.81 -19.31 -36.33
C SER A 13 23.56 -18.62 -35.75
N ALA A 14 22.39 -18.93 -36.31
CA ALA A 14 21.11 -18.38 -35.85
C ALA A 14 20.81 -18.72 -34.37
N ALA A 15 21.22 -19.90 -33.89
CA ALA A 15 21.03 -20.28 -32.50
C ALA A 15 21.95 -19.49 -31.56
N VAL A 16 23.17 -19.17 -32.00
CA VAL A 16 24.13 -18.35 -31.23
C VAL A 16 23.68 -16.89 -31.19
N GLU A 17 23.20 -16.33 -32.31
CA GLU A 17 22.65 -14.97 -32.37
C GLU A 17 21.43 -14.80 -31.44
N PHE A 18 20.54 -15.80 -31.41
CA PHE A 18 19.43 -15.81 -30.46
C PHE A 18 19.92 -15.93 -29.00
N ALA A 19 20.89 -16.81 -28.72
CA ALA A 19 21.44 -16.97 -27.38
C ALA A 19 22.09 -15.67 -26.84
N LEU A 20 22.66 -14.83 -27.71
CA LEU A 20 23.24 -13.54 -27.32
C LEU A 20 22.20 -12.44 -27.08
N THR A 21 21.07 -12.47 -27.77
CA THR A 21 19.98 -11.48 -27.61
C THR A 21 19.00 -11.85 -26.50
N LEU A 22 18.88 -13.14 -26.19
CA LEU A 22 17.99 -13.67 -25.18
C LEU A 22 18.16 -13.04 -23.77
N PRO A 23 19.37 -12.82 -23.23
CA PRO A 23 19.53 -12.19 -21.91
C PRO A 23 18.90 -10.80 -21.84
N MET A 24 19.07 -9.99 -22.89
CA MET A 24 18.47 -8.64 -22.97
C MET A 24 16.95 -8.71 -23.07
N MET A 25 16.43 -9.63 -23.88
CA MET A 25 14.99 -9.87 -24.02
C MET A 25 14.36 -10.30 -22.68
N LEU A 26 15.03 -11.16 -21.91
CA LEU A 26 14.54 -11.61 -20.60
C LEU A 26 14.52 -10.47 -19.57
N ILE A 27 15.53 -9.60 -19.55
CA ILE A 27 15.54 -8.43 -18.65
C ILE A 27 14.35 -7.52 -18.93
N LEU A 28 14.07 -7.23 -20.21
CA LEU A 28 12.94 -6.38 -20.59
C LEU A 28 11.60 -7.04 -20.25
N LEU A 29 11.47 -8.35 -20.48
CA LEU A 29 10.26 -9.10 -20.20
C LEU A 29 9.97 -9.17 -18.69
N PHE A 30 10.91 -9.67 -17.89
CA PHE A 30 10.74 -9.83 -16.44
C PHE A 30 10.71 -8.47 -15.72
N GLY A 31 11.53 -7.51 -16.15
CA GLY A 31 11.50 -6.14 -15.61
C GLY A 31 10.18 -5.44 -15.89
N GLY A 32 9.62 -5.59 -17.09
CA GLY A 32 8.30 -5.06 -17.43
C GLY A 32 7.16 -5.70 -16.61
N MET A 33 7.21 -7.02 -16.41
CA MET A 33 6.23 -7.72 -15.57
C MET A 33 6.30 -7.28 -14.10
N GLU A 34 7.51 -7.17 -13.54
CA GLU A 34 7.71 -6.71 -12.16
C GLU A 34 7.23 -5.25 -11.98
N ALA A 35 7.53 -4.37 -12.95
CA ALA A 35 7.04 -2.99 -12.92
C ALA A 35 5.50 -2.91 -12.97
N GLY A 36 4.86 -3.75 -13.79
CA GLY A 36 3.40 -3.85 -13.82
C GLY A 36 2.82 -4.34 -12.50
N HIS A 37 3.44 -5.34 -11.88
CA HIS A 37 3.03 -5.86 -10.58
C HIS A 37 3.21 -4.85 -9.43
N PHE A 38 4.26 -4.02 -9.49
CA PHE A 38 4.48 -2.91 -8.58
C PHE A 38 3.33 -1.91 -8.61
N VAL A 39 2.99 -1.40 -9.80
CA VAL A 39 1.90 -0.42 -9.96
C VAL A 39 0.56 -1.02 -9.53
N TRP A 40 0.31 -2.29 -9.88
CA TRP A 40 -0.89 -3.00 -9.45
C TRP A 40 -1.00 -3.11 -7.92
N THR A 41 0.11 -3.44 -7.25
CA THR A 41 0.13 -3.59 -5.79
C THR A 41 -0.05 -2.25 -5.09
N GLN A 42 0.59 -1.19 -5.59
CA GLN A 42 0.42 0.16 -5.07
C GLN A 42 -1.03 0.66 -5.26
N HIS A 43 -1.67 0.34 -6.38
CA HIS A 43 -3.07 0.68 -6.60
C HIS A 43 -3.99 -0.02 -5.60
N LYS A 44 -3.83 -1.33 -5.41
CA LYS A 44 -4.58 -2.10 -4.40
C LYS A 44 -4.41 -1.53 -2.99
N LEU A 45 -3.20 -1.08 -2.63
CA LEU A 45 -2.94 -0.47 -1.32
C LEU A 45 -3.70 0.85 -1.16
N SER A 46 -3.68 1.70 -2.19
CA SER A 46 -4.41 2.97 -2.19
C SER A 46 -5.92 2.78 -2.09
N GLU A 47 -6.48 1.82 -2.84
CA GLU A 47 -7.89 1.45 -2.74
C GLU A 47 -8.27 0.96 -1.35
N ALA A 48 -7.41 0.13 -0.75
CA ALA A 48 -7.63 -0.42 0.59
C ALA A 48 -7.70 0.68 1.66
N VAL A 49 -6.77 1.63 1.63
CA VAL A 49 -6.77 2.80 2.55
C VAL A 49 -7.99 3.68 2.31
N ARG A 50 -8.42 3.85 1.05
CA ARG A 50 -9.64 4.61 0.72
C ARG A 50 -10.91 3.93 1.22
N ASP A 51 -10.99 2.61 1.18
CA ASP A 51 -12.10 1.85 1.77
C ASP A 51 -12.14 2.02 3.29
N GLY A 52 -10.98 2.00 3.95
CA GLY A 52 -10.82 2.33 5.37
C GLY A 52 -11.36 3.72 5.71
N ALA A 53 -10.94 4.73 4.94
CA ALA A 53 -11.42 6.10 5.10
C ALA A 53 -12.94 6.20 4.88
N ARG A 54 -13.50 5.55 3.85
CA ARG A 54 -14.97 5.53 3.60
C ARG A 54 -15.76 4.89 4.74
N TYR A 55 -15.22 3.85 5.34
CA TYR A 55 -15.84 3.24 6.52
C TYR A 55 -15.78 4.21 7.71
N ALA A 56 -14.63 4.85 7.91
CA ALA A 56 -14.46 5.84 8.96
C ALA A 56 -15.40 7.04 8.82
N ALA A 57 -15.75 7.45 7.59
CA ALA A 57 -16.72 8.50 7.32
C ALA A 57 -18.07 8.28 8.00
N ARG A 58 -18.46 7.00 8.17
CA ARG A 58 -19.76 6.60 8.72
C ARG A 58 -19.81 6.60 10.24
N ILE A 59 -18.65 6.74 10.88
CA ILE A 59 -18.54 6.80 12.33
C ILE A 59 -19.09 8.16 12.79
N PRO A 60 -19.93 8.19 13.83
CA PRO A 60 -20.50 9.43 14.33
C PRO A 60 -19.39 10.34 14.88
N THR A 61 -19.47 11.62 14.54
CA THR A 61 -18.42 12.62 14.82
C THR A 61 -18.06 12.72 16.29
N ASN A 62 -19.05 12.61 17.17
CA ASN A 62 -18.90 12.60 18.63
C ASN A 62 -18.14 11.38 19.20
N SER A 63 -17.98 10.33 18.40
CA SER A 63 -17.18 9.15 18.78
C SER A 63 -15.75 9.20 18.24
N VAL A 64 -15.45 10.19 17.40
CA VAL A 64 -14.11 10.46 16.87
C VAL A 64 -13.47 11.60 17.67
N CYS A 65 -14.21 12.70 17.83
CA CYS A 65 -13.76 13.91 18.51
C CYS A 65 -14.84 14.49 19.42
N GLU A 66 -14.40 15.02 20.56
CA GLU A 66 -15.18 15.86 21.47
C GLU A 66 -14.57 17.26 21.44
N GLY A 67 -15.16 18.15 20.63
CA GLY A 67 -14.53 19.43 20.28
C GLY A 67 -13.21 19.21 19.54
N THR A 68 -12.10 19.64 20.12
CA THR A 68 -10.72 19.44 19.62
C THR A 68 -10.01 18.25 20.26
N THR A 69 -10.67 17.53 21.17
CA THR A 69 -10.09 16.38 21.86
C THR A 69 -10.45 15.09 21.16
N GLU A 70 -9.46 14.21 20.97
CA GLU A 70 -9.70 12.87 20.43
C GLU A 70 -10.39 11.96 21.45
N VAL A 71 -11.45 11.28 21.03
CA VAL A 71 -12.21 10.32 21.87
C VAL A 71 -12.41 8.96 21.19
N LEU A 72 -11.64 8.67 20.13
CA LEU A 72 -11.80 7.47 19.34
C LEU A 72 -11.41 6.19 20.10
N SER A 73 -12.39 5.32 20.32
CA SER A 73 -12.17 4.04 21.03
C SER A 73 -11.26 3.08 20.26
N GLN A 74 -10.49 2.25 20.99
CA GLN A 74 -9.60 1.25 20.40
C GLN A 74 -10.35 0.21 19.55
N GLY A 75 -11.57 -0.19 19.93
CA GLY A 75 -12.35 -1.15 19.13
C GLY A 75 -12.70 -0.62 17.74
N ILE A 76 -13.11 0.65 17.64
CA ILE A 76 -13.38 1.28 16.33
C ILE A 76 -12.10 1.42 15.50
N ARG A 77 -10.97 1.72 16.14
CA ARG A 77 -9.65 1.78 15.48
C ARG A 77 -9.27 0.43 14.90
N ASP A 78 -9.43 -0.63 15.67
CA ASP A 78 -9.14 -2.00 15.24
C ASP A 78 -10.03 -2.41 14.07
N ASP A 79 -11.31 -2.03 14.07
CA ASP A 79 -12.24 -2.28 12.96
C ASP A 79 -11.78 -1.56 11.67
N ILE A 80 -11.38 -0.28 11.76
CA ILE A 80 -10.85 0.47 10.61
C ILE A 80 -9.57 -0.18 10.09
N ILE A 81 -8.64 -0.55 10.98
CA ILE A 81 -7.38 -1.21 10.64
C ILE A 81 -7.65 -2.54 9.95
N LEU A 82 -8.56 -3.35 10.51
CA LEU A 82 -8.89 -4.66 9.99
C LEU A 82 -9.57 -4.56 8.62
N LEU A 83 -10.51 -3.64 8.44
CA LEU A 83 -11.16 -3.40 7.15
C LEU A 83 -10.15 -2.90 6.12
N THR A 84 -9.30 -1.95 6.48
CA THR A 84 -8.27 -1.42 5.59
C THR A 84 -7.36 -2.53 5.10
N ARG A 85 -6.90 -3.40 6.00
CA ARG A 85 -5.98 -4.49 5.65
C ARG A 85 -6.66 -5.63 4.88
N THR A 86 -7.89 -6.03 5.26
CA THR A 86 -8.50 -7.29 4.82
C THR A 86 -9.79 -7.14 4.01
N GLY A 87 -10.40 -5.94 4.01
CA GLY A 87 -11.70 -5.69 3.39
C GLY A 87 -12.92 -6.13 4.21
N GLN A 88 -12.75 -6.54 5.47
CA GLN A 88 -13.83 -6.94 6.37
C GLN A 88 -13.56 -6.50 7.82
N VAL A 89 -14.58 -6.53 8.68
CA VAL A 89 -14.48 -6.16 10.11
C VAL A 89 -14.75 -7.33 11.08
N ILE A 90 -14.92 -8.56 10.56
CA ILE A 90 -15.40 -9.69 11.38
C ILE A 90 -14.25 -10.64 11.73
N ASN A 91 -13.49 -11.09 10.73
CA ASN A 91 -12.43 -12.06 10.94
C ASN A 91 -11.05 -11.40 10.96
N ALA A 92 -10.49 -11.22 12.16
CA ALA A 92 -9.15 -10.68 12.36
C ALA A 92 -8.04 -11.50 11.68
N ALA A 93 -8.25 -12.82 11.51
CA ALA A 93 -7.32 -13.74 10.88
C ALA A 93 -7.46 -13.78 9.34
N ALA A 94 -8.30 -12.93 8.75
CA ALA A 94 -8.43 -12.85 7.30
C ALA A 94 -7.10 -12.44 6.63
N GLN A 95 -6.90 -12.98 5.43
CA GLN A 95 -5.72 -12.70 4.63
C GLN A 95 -5.70 -11.21 4.23
N PRO A 96 -4.53 -10.55 4.31
CA PRO A 96 -4.42 -9.16 3.88
C PRO A 96 -4.58 -9.03 2.36
N LYS A 97 -5.09 -7.89 1.88
CA LYS A 97 -5.19 -7.55 0.46
C LYS A 97 -3.82 -7.52 -0.25
N VAL A 98 -2.76 -7.23 0.51
CA VAL A 98 -1.36 -7.28 0.09
C VAL A 98 -0.62 -8.31 0.95
N PRO A 99 0.03 -9.34 0.37
CA PRO A 99 0.81 -10.31 1.12
C PRO A 99 1.87 -9.66 2.02
N GLY A 100 2.03 -10.17 3.24
CA GLY A 100 2.99 -9.63 4.21
C GLY A 100 2.54 -8.36 4.95
N TRP A 101 1.42 -7.74 4.53
CA TRP A 101 0.91 -6.54 5.18
C TRP A 101 0.32 -6.83 6.56
N SER A 102 0.89 -6.19 7.58
CA SER A 102 0.50 -6.33 8.99
C SER A 102 -0.39 -5.18 9.46
N ALA A 103 -1.12 -5.40 10.57
CA ALA A 103 -1.93 -4.37 11.21
C ALA A 103 -1.11 -3.19 11.75
N ALA A 104 0.14 -3.45 12.19
CA ALA A 104 1.04 -2.41 12.70
C ALA A 104 1.45 -1.37 11.64
N GLN A 105 1.33 -1.72 10.36
CA GLN A 105 1.62 -0.82 9.24
C GLN A 105 0.41 0.05 8.86
N VAL A 106 -0.71 -0.05 9.57
CA VAL A 106 -1.89 0.81 9.36
C VAL A 106 -2.02 1.77 10.52
N THR A 107 -2.01 3.07 10.23
CA THR A 107 -2.20 4.12 11.23
C THR A 107 -3.51 4.84 10.98
N VAL A 108 -4.29 4.99 12.04
CA VAL A 108 -5.55 5.72 12.06
C VAL A 108 -5.36 6.93 12.97
N GLU A 109 -5.46 8.13 12.43
CA GLU A 109 -5.24 9.37 13.19
C GLU A 109 -6.42 10.33 13.02
N PRO A 110 -7.21 10.55 14.07
CA PRO A 110 -8.20 11.61 14.14
C PRO A 110 -7.53 12.99 14.19
N ASN A 111 -7.99 13.89 13.33
CA ASN A 111 -7.63 15.29 13.35
C ASN A 111 -8.84 16.12 13.81
N CYS A 112 -8.89 16.34 15.13
CA CYS A 112 -9.95 17.06 15.83
C CYS A 112 -9.72 18.59 15.87
N ASP A 113 -8.49 19.05 15.71
CA ASP A 113 -8.11 20.48 15.69
C ASP A 113 -7.67 20.91 14.30
N ASN A 114 -8.43 20.50 13.28
CA ASN A 114 -8.10 20.86 11.92
C ASN A 114 -8.50 22.31 11.63
N THR A 115 -7.63 23.01 10.92
CA THR A 115 -7.90 24.37 10.42
C THR A 115 -8.37 24.38 8.96
N GLU A 116 -8.39 23.22 8.32
CA GLU A 116 -8.67 23.07 6.89
C GLU A 116 -10.17 22.95 6.57
N PHE A 117 -11.01 22.58 7.55
CA PHE A 117 -12.44 22.36 7.34
C PHE A 117 -13.30 23.47 7.96
N VAL A 118 -14.53 23.57 7.47
CA VAL A 118 -15.49 24.59 7.89
C VAL A 118 -16.33 24.10 9.08
N ASP A 119 -16.76 25.05 9.90
CA ASP A 119 -17.72 24.92 11.01
C ASP A 119 -19.16 25.16 10.59
N THR A 120 -19.41 25.31 9.29
CA THR A 120 -20.72 25.61 8.72
C THR A 120 -21.28 24.42 7.94
N GLY A 121 -22.54 24.52 7.50
CA GLY A 121 -23.19 23.46 6.73
C GLY A 121 -23.46 22.21 7.58
N LEU A 122 -23.00 21.05 7.12
CA LEU A 122 -23.21 19.76 7.80
C LEU A 122 -22.65 19.75 9.25
N TYR A 123 -21.66 20.59 9.56
CA TYR A 123 -21.04 20.69 10.88
C TYR A 123 -21.59 21.81 11.76
N ALA A 124 -22.64 22.52 11.31
CA ALA A 124 -23.19 23.63 12.08
C ALA A 124 -23.71 23.20 13.47
N GLU A 125 -24.32 22.02 13.56
CA GLU A 125 -24.77 21.45 14.84
C GLU A 125 -23.59 21.06 15.74
N TYR A 126 -22.52 20.51 15.16
CA TYR A 126 -21.30 20.17 15.89
C TYR A 126 -20.62 21.41 16.45
N SER A 127 -20.48 22.47 15.64
CA SER A 127 -19.91 23.76 16.05
C SER A 127 -20.78 24.51 17.07
N ALA A 128 -22.11 24.30 17.04
CA ALA A 128 -23.00 24.84 18.05
C ALA A 128 -22.79 24.19 19.43
N ILE A 129 -22.46 22.89 19.47
CA ILE A 129 -22.15 22.16 20.70
C ILE A 129 -20.72 22.46 21.17
N TYR A 130 -19.77 22.56 20.25
CA TYR A 130 -18.36 22.87 20.52
C TYR A 130 -17.93 24.17 19.82
N PRO A 131 -18.11 25.33 20.47
CA PRO A 131 -17.84 26.63 19.86
C PRO A 131 -16.41 26.75 19.33
N GLY A 132 -16.27 27.01 18.03
CA GLY A 132 -14.98 27.16 17.37
C GLY A 132 -14.37 25.85 16.85
N ALA A 133 -14.94 24.70 17.18
CA ALA A 133 -14.49 23.42 16.62
C ALA A 133 -14.94 23.28 15.16
N LYS A 134 -14.04 22.76 14.33
CA LYS A 134 -14.31 22.44 12.92
C LYS A 134 -14.71 20.97 12.77
N GLY A 135 -15.28 20.60 11.62
CA GLY A 135 -15.69 19.22 11.37
C GLY A 135 -14.50 18.24 11.51
N PRO A 136 -14.60 17.16 12.30
CA PRO A 136 -13.49 16.25 12.55
C PRO A 136 -13.14 15.45 11.30
N VAL A 137 -11.86 15.14 11.12
CA VAL A 137 -11.35 14.35 9.99
C VAL A 137 -10.59 13.16 10.51
N LEU A 138 -10.72 12.03 9.83
CA LEU A 138 -9.95 10.83 10.15
C LEU A 138 -9.01 10.50 9.01
N VAL A 139 -7.72 10.42 9.33
CA VAL A 139 -6.66 10.05 8.40
C VAL A 139 -6.38 8.56 8.57
N VAL A 140 -6.51 7.80 7.50
CA VAL A 140 -6.07 6.41 7.44
C VAL A 140 -4.82 6.36 6.57
N SER A 141 -3.76 5.73 7.06
CA SER A 141 -2.52 5.56 6.30
C SER A 141 -2.01 4.13 6.41
N ALA A 142 -1.38 3.67 5.34
CA ALA A 142 -0.57 2.47 5.30
C ALA A 142 0.88 2.91 5.11
N ASN A 143 1.77 2.51 6.01
CA ASN A 143 3.15 2.95 6.06
C ASN A 143 4.08 1.74 5.97
N ASP A 144 5.10 1.85 5.10
CA ASP A 144 6.18 0.88 4.97
C ASP A 144 5.71 -0.57 4.74
N VAL A 145 4.72 -0.75 3.85
CA VAL A 145 4.19 -2.08 3.50
C VAL A 145 5.14 -2.74 2.51
N ALA A 146 5.74 -3.87 2.89
CA ALA A 146 6.69 -4.58 2.05
C ALA A 146 6.06 -4.99 0.72
N TYR A 147 6.75 -4.68 -0.38
CA TYR A 147 6.33 -5.08 -1.71
C TYR A 147 6.59 -6.59 -1.96
N PRO A 148 5.57 -7.37 -2.36
CA PRO A 148 5.73 -8.79 -2.66
C PRO A 148 6.32 -9.01 -4.05
N TRP A 149 7.63 -9.23 -4.12
CA TRP A 149 8.35 -9.55 -5.36
C TRP A 149 7.80 -10.80 -6.07
N MET A 150 7.63 -10.74 -7.39
CA MET A 150 7.25 -11.93 -8.16
C MET A 150 8.44 -12.85 -8.42
N PHE A 151 9.62 -12.27 -8.66
CA PHE A 151 10.84 -12.99 -8.98
C PHE A 151 11.89 -12.79 -7.87
N GLY A 152 11.96 -13.72 -6.91
CA GLY A 152 12.91 -13.64 -5.77
C GLY A 152 14.38 -13.48 -6.18
N MET A 153 14.77 -14.00 -7.35
CA MET A 153 16.11 -13.81 -7.93
C MET A 153 16.40 -12.36 -8.32
N LEU A 154 15.40 -11.60 -8.76
CA LEU A 154 15.55 -10.18 -9.09
C LEU A 154 15.71 -9.34 -7.81
N GLY A 155 14.90 -9.64 -6.78
CA GLY A 155 15.05 -9.07 -5.44
C GLY A 155 16.43 -9.34 -4.83
N SER A 156 16.96 -10.56 -4.99
CA SER A 156 18.31 -10.89 -4.52
C SER A 156 19.43 -10.27 -5.37
N LEU A 157 19.23 -10.07 -6.67
CA LEU A 157 20.24 -9.50 -7.57
C LEU A 157 20.43 -8.00 -7.28
N MET A 158 19.33 -7.28 -7.05
CA MET A 158 19.36 -5.87 -6.67
C MET A 158 19.80 -5.65 -5.21
N SER A 159 19.62 -6.66 -4.34
CA SER A 159 20.12 -6.68 -2.96
C SER A 159 21.64 -6.47 -2.84
N GLY A 160 22.42 -6.81 -3.87
CA GLY A 160 23.88 -6.74 -3.83
C GLY A 160 24.45 -5.33 -4.06
N ILE A 161 23.61 -4.33 -4.37
CA ILE A 161 24.05 -2.96 -4.75
C ILE A 161 23.97 -1.94 -3.58
N SER A 162 23.35 -2.27 -2.44
CA SER A 162 23.33 -1.39 -1.26
C SER A 162 23.41 -2.20 0.03
N GLY A 163 24.38 -1.86 0.89
CA GLY A 163 24.84 -2.71 1.99
C GLY A 163 23.95 -2.84 3.23
N ASN A 164 24.33 -3.88 3.99
CA ASN A 164 24.27 -4.03 5.45
C ASN A 164 22.95 -3.69 6.17
N GLY A 165 21.95 -4.54 5.95
CA GLY A 165 20.74 -4.68 6.78
C GLY A 165 20.15 -6.05 6.49
N THR A 166 19.55 -6.71 7.48
CA THR A 166 19.14 -8.12 7.40
C THR A 166 18.03 -8.44 6.41
N ASP A 167 17.50 -7.48 5.65
CA ASP A 167 16.50 -7.73 4.62
C ASP A 167 16.77 -6.90 3.34
N PRO A 168 16.69 -7.52 2.15
CA PRO A 168 17.19 -6.99 0.89
C PRO A 168 16.25 -5.94 0.28
N LEU A 169 16.49 -4.63 0.47
CA LEU A 169 15.74 -3.55 -0.19
C LEU A 169 14.22 -3.83 -0.32
N ASP A 170 13.55 -4.01 0.81
CA ASP A 170 12.09 -4.03 0.81
C ASP A 170 11.60 -2.65 0.37
N ILE A 171 11.04 -2.56 -0.84
CA ILE A 171 10.38 -1.34 -1.28
C ILE A 171 9.14 -1.18 -0.41
N GLY A 172 9.22 -0.25 0.54
CA GLY A 172 8.11 0.15 1.37
C GLY A 172 7.06 0.90 0.54
N LEU A 173 5.88 0.30 0.42
CA LEU A 173 4.71 0.94 -0.16
C LEU A 173 3.99 1.76 0.91
N SER A 174 3.56 2.96 0.53
CA SER A 174 2.77 3.82 1.40
C SER A 174 1.56 4.39 0.66
N ALA A 175 0.45 4.54 1.37
CA ALA A 175 -0.75 5.20 0.89
C ALA A 175 -1.50 5.87 2.04
N THR A 176 -2.08 7.04 1.79
CA THR A 176 -2.85 7.80 2.79
C THR A 176 -4.16 8.25 2.18
N SER A 177 -5.25 8.15 2.95
CA SER A 177 -6.56 8.67 2.59
C SER A 177 -7.19 9.35 3.79
N VAL A 178 -7.87 10.46 3.53
CA VAL A 178 -8.56 11.26 4.53
C VAL A 178 -10.07 11.10 4.34
N SER A 179 -10.79 11.01 5.44
CA SER A 179 -12.25 11.05 5.42
C SER A 179 -12.77 12.14 6.36
N PRO A 180 -13.68 13.00 5.90
CA PRO A 180 -14.50 13.77 6.82
C PRO A 180 -15.36 12.81 7.65
N GLY A 181 -15.41 12.99 8.98
CA GLY A 181 -16.37 12.28 9.81
C GLY A 181 -17.75 12.89 9.56
N ILE A 182 -18.65 12.17 8.91
CA ILE A 182 -19.98 12.70 8.56
C ILE A 182 -21.11 11.95 9.25
N GLY A 183 -20.80 11.06 10.21
CA GLY A 183 -21.74 10.08 10.74
C GLY A 183 -23.12 10.70 11.01
N LEU A 184 -24.08 10.25 10.20
CA LEU A 184 -25.49 10.62 10.27
C LEU A 184 -26.14 9.94 11.47
#